data_AF-A0A1I7IYX5-F1
#
_entry.id   AF-A0A1I7IYX5-F1
#
_cell.length_a   1.000
_cell.length_b   1.000
_cell.length_c   1.000
_cell.angle_alpha   90.00
_cell.angle_beta   90.00
_cell.angle_gamma   90.00
#
_symmetry.space_group_name_H-M   'P 1'
#
loop_
_entity.id
_entity.type
_entity.pdbx_description
1 polymer ?
#
loop_
_entity_poly.entity_id
_entity_poly.type
_entity_poly.pdbx_seq_one_letter_code
_entity_poly.pdbx_strand_id
1 'polypeptide(L)' 'MEETIKYKCTQCGMEEDIPKEVVEYFDEMDQSNIDEPPCFSCEKCGGIMRPLKYDGVYGKKYRG' A
#
# COMPACT_ATOMS: atom_id res chain seq x y z
N MET A 1 -0.14 -19.24 2.53
CA MET A 1 0.93 -18.39 1.98
C MET A 1 0.61 -16.99 2.45
N GLU A 2 1.51 -16.36 3.19
CA GLU A 2 1.35 -14.95 3.56
C GLU A 2 1.53 -14.14 2.28
N GLU A 3 0.43 -13.59 1.75
CA GLU A 3 0.50 -12.66 0.63
C GLU A 3 1.01 -11.32 1.15
N THR A 4 2.06 -10.79 0.52
CA THR A 4 2.58 -9.46 0.82
C THR A 4 2.46 -8.57 -0.41
N ILE A 5 2.30 -7.28 -0.17
CA ILE A 5 2.25 -6.23 -1.19
C ILE A 5 3.54 -5.44 -1.08
N LYS A 6 4.24 -5.30 -2.20
CA LYS A 6 5.46 -4.52 -2.26
C LYS A 6 5.14 -3.03 -2.33
N TYR A 7 5.60 -2.29 -1.33
CA TYR A 7 5.52 -0.85 -1.24
C TYR A 7 6.85 -0.23 -1.61
N LYS A 8 6.80 0.95 -2.21
CA LYS A 8 7.98 1.75 -2.56
C LYS A 8 7.83 3.18 -2.07
N CYS A 9 8.85 3.66 -1.38
CA CYS A 9 8.94 5.06 -0.98
C CYS A 9 9.13 5.95 -2.21
N THR A 10 8.25 6.94 -2.34
CA THR A 10 8.29 7.94 -3.41
C THR A 10 9.45 8.94 -3.28
N GLN A 11 10.08 9.01 -2.11
CA GLN A 11 11.17 9.96 -1.83
C GLN A 11 12.55 9.31 -1.96
N CYS A 12 12.80 8.22 -1.22
CA CYS A 12 14.12 7.58 -1.19
C CYS A 12 14.21 6.29 -2.01
N GLY A 13 13.09 5.80 -2.57
CA GLY A 13 13.05 4.59 -3.37
C GLY A 13 13.15 3.28 -2.60
N MET A 14 13.15 3.31 -1.27
CA MET A 14 13.16 2.10 -0.43
C MET A 14 11.93 1.24 -0.70
N GLU A 15 12.11 -0.08 -0.75
CA GLU A 15 11.04 -1.05 -0.94
C GLU A 15 10.80 -1.82 0.36
N GLU A 16 9.55 -2.02 0.71
CA GLU A 16 9.12 -2.79 1.89
C GLU A 16 7.97 -3.72 1.50
N ASP A 17 7.97 -4.93 2.04
CA ASP A 17 6.90 -5.91 1.82
C ASP A 17 5.92 -5.84 3.00
N ILE A 18 4.72 -5.33 2.74
CA ILE A 18 3.67 -5.16 3.76
C ILE A 18 2.67 -6.31 3.65
N PRO A 19 2.26 -6.96 4.75
CA PRO A 19 1.25 -8.02 4.71
C PRO A 19 -0.04 -7.54 4.05
N LYS A 20 -0.55 -8.32 3.09
CA LYS A 20 -1.78 -8.00 2.35
C LYS A 20 -2.96 -7.81 3.30
N GLU A 21 -3.04 -8.61 4.37
CA GLU A 21 -4.09 -8.49 5.40
C GLU A 21 -4.11 -7.08 6.04
N VAL A 22 -2.93 -6.50 6.28
CA VAL A 22 -2.81 -5.16 6.86
C VAL A 22 -3.28 -4.13 5.84
N VAL A 23 -2.84 -4.28 4.59
CA VAL A 23 -3.27 -3.38 3.49
C VAL A 23 -4.78 -3.44 3.30
N GLU A 24 -5.37 -4.64 3.22
CA GLU A 24 -6.82 -4.81 3.06
C GLU A 24 -7.60 -4.27 4.26
N TYR A 25 -7.10 -4.48 5.48
CA TYR A 25 -7.71 -3.90 6.68
C TYR A 25 -7.76 -2.37 6.62
N PHE A 26 -6.67 -1.73 6.16
CA PHE A 26 -6.65 -0.28 5.97
C PHE A 26 -7.50 0.18 4.78
N ASP A 27 -7.56 -0.59 3.69
CA ASP A 27 -8.39 -0.31 2.50
C ASP A 27 -9.89 -0.35 2.83
N GLU A 28 -10.32 -1.30 3.67
CA GLU A 28 -11.71 -1.39 4.15
C GLU A 28 -12.09 -0.26 5.11
N MET A 29 -11.12 0.20 5.91
CA MET A 29 -11.35 1.22 6.92
C MET A 29 -11.28 2.64 6.36
N ASP A 30 -10.40 2.90 5.41
CA ASP A 30 -10.25 4.20 4.75
C ASP A 30 -11.21 4.35 3.56
N GLN A 31 -12.51 4.45 3.88
CA GLN A 31 -13.56 4.71 2.88
C GLN A 31 -13.58 6.16 2.37
N SER A 32 -12.63 6.99 2.78
CA SER A 32 -12.57 8.38 2.34
C SER A 32 -12.20 8.49 0.86
N ASN A 33 -11.43 7.52 0.34
CA ASN A 33 -11.08 7.45 -1.07
C ASN A 33 -10.88 6.01 -1.56
N ILE A 34 -11.97 5.35 -1.94
CA ILE A 34 -12.01 3.96 -2.46
C ILE A 34 -11.17 3.78 -3.74
N ASP A 35 -10.77 4.87 -4.40
CA ASP A 35 -9.94 4.83 -5.61
C ASP A 35 -8.43 4.92 -5.32
N GLU A 36 -8.01 5.22 -4.09
CA GLU A 36 -6.59 5.26 -3.72
C GLU A 36 -6.22 4.16 -2.72
N PRO A 37 -5.11 3.44 -2.95
CA PRO A 37 -4.66 2.42 -2.02
C PRO A 37 -4.11 3.06 -0.72
N PRO A 38 -4.09 2.30 0.39
CA PRO A 38 -3.46 2.73 1.63
C PRO A 38 -2.02 3.18 1.42
N CYS A 39 -1.65 4.28 2.05
CA CYS A 39 -0.30 4.82 2.01
C CYS A 39 0.39 4.65 3.36
N PHE A 40 1.66 4.25 3.36
CA PHE A 40 2.45 4.05 4.57
C PHE A 40 3.58 5.07 4.69
N SER A 41 4.09 5.28 5.90
CA SER A 41 5.24 6.14 6.15
C SER A 41 6.53 5.33 6.08
N CYS A 42 7.48 5.77 5.27
CA CYS A 42 8.78 5.11 5.14
C CYS A 42 9.58 5.25 6.42
N GLU A 43 10.05 4.13 6.98
CA GLU A 43 10.83 4.13 8.22
C GLU A 43 12.18 4.85 8.08
N LYS A 44 12.72 4.91 6.86
CA LYS A 44 14.05 5.50 6.59
C LYS A 44 14.02 7.03 6.46
N CYS A 45 13.00 7.60 5.82
CA CYS A 45 12.98 9.03 5.52
C CYS A 45 11.68 9.75 5.90
N GLY A 46 10.69 9.03 6.44
CA GLY A 46 9.35 9.58 6.73
C GLY A 46 8.53 9.93 5.48
N GLY A 47 9.01 9.57 4.29
CA GLY A 47 8.32 9.82 3.02
C GLY A 47 7.15 8.86 2.80
N ILE A 48 6.24 9.23 1.89
CA ILE A 48 5.07 8.41 1.58
C ILE A 48 5.49 7.18 0.74
N MET A 49 5.05 6.00 1.17
CA MET A 49 5.18 4.74 0.45
C MET A 49 3.85 4.38 -0.22
N ARG A 50 3.94 3.96 -1.48
CA ARG A 50 2.80 3.49 -2.28
C ARG A 50 3.03 2.06 -2.76
N PRO A 51 1.97 1.25 -2.93
CA PRO A 51 2.14 -0.11 -3.43
C PRO A 51 2.55 -0.09 -4.90
N LEU A 52 3.42 -0.99 -5.33
CA LEU A 52 3.75 -1.13 -6.75
C LEU A 52 2.60 -1.79 -7.52
N LYS A 53 1.99 -2.81 -6.91
CA LYS A 53 0.85 -3.56 -7.45
C LYS A 53 -0.05 -3.96 -6.30
N TYR A 54 -1.31 -3.57 -6.38
CA TYR A 54 -2.30 -3.93 -5.39
C TYR A 54 -3.67 -4.08 -6.05
N ASP A 55 -4.33 -5.21 -5.80
CA ASP A 55 -5.72 -5.43 -6.15
C ASP A 55 -6.53 -5.18 -4.87
N GLY A 56 -7.14 -4.00 -4.77
CA GLY A 56 -7.92 -3.57 -3.62
C GLY A 56 -9.18 -4.39 -3.39
N VAL A 57 -9.69 -4.32 -2.17
CA VAL A 57 -10.80 -5.17 -1.69
C VAL A 57 -12.07 -4.95 -2.52
N TYR A 58 -12.26 -3.72 -3.02
CA TYR A 58 -13.38 -3.34 -3.88
C TYR A 58 -13.18 -3.66 -5.37
N GLY A 59 -12.18 -4.49 -5.72
CA GLY A 59 -11.87 -4.89 -7.09
C GLY A 59 -11.09 -3.84 -7.89
N LYS A 60 -10.56 -2.81 -7.23
CA LYS A 60 -9.76 -1.74 -7.84
C LYS A 60 -8.33 -2.21 -8.02
N LYS A 61 -7.78 -2.02 -9.22
CA LYS A 61 -6.41 -2.45 -9.51
C LYS A 61 -5.49 -1.24 -9.53
N TYR A 62 -4.67 -1.12 -8.51
CA TYR A 62 -3.59 -0.16 -8.48
C TYR A 62 -2.35 -0.73 -9.17
N ARG A 63 -1.77 0.10 -10.04
CA ARG A 63 -0.50 -0.16 -10.72
C ARG A 63 0.30 1.15 -10.67
N GLY A 64 1.28 1.21 -9.77
CA GLY A 64 2.18 2.35 -9.60
C GLY A 64 3.33 2.35 -10.59
#